data_AF-A0A7C7G7A4-F1
#
_entry.id   AF-A0A7C7G7A4-F1
#
_cell.length_a   1.000
_cell.length_b   1.000
_cell.length_c   1.000
_cell.angle_alpha   90.00
_cell.angle_beta   90.00
_cell.angle_gamma   90.00
#
_symmetry.space_group_name_H-M   'P 1'
#
loop_
_entity.id
_entity.type
_entity.pdbx_description
1 polymer ?
#
loop_
_entity_poly.entity_id
_entity_poly.type
_entity_poly.pdbx_seq_one_letter_code
_entity_poly.pdbx_strand_id
1 'polypeptide(L)'
;MTNLTSRILEFDDASQVIEDYFGRGWTDGLPIVPPTQDLVREFLDAAHRSPSDVIGAEPTKGRVITAEKVAVNAVMAGCRPEYFPVVATAVEAMCEPEFNLHAITASTMGAAVLMVVGGPVVSEIGINSGVSVFGPGHRANATIGRAIRLVIINATGSSSGEIDKATLGHPGKYTWCMAEDTNVSPWEPLHVERGLSENESAVTIFAALSGIQVANHESESPRDILNSFRDGMFA
;
A
#
# COMPACT_ATOMS: atom_id res chain seq x y z
N MET A 1 -18.43 23.27 0.11
CA MET A 1 -17.06 22.85 -0.23
C MET A 1 -16.29 22.68 1.07
N THR A 2 -15.74 21.50 1.29
CA THR A 2 -14.97 21.16 2.50
C THR A 2 -13.62 21.89 2.44
N ASN A 3 -13.27 22.60 3.51
CA ASN A 3 -12.02 23.35 3.57
C ASN A 3 -10.85 22.40 3.86
N LEU A 4 -9.90 22.36 2.93
CA LEU A 4 -8.62 21.67 3.10
C LEU A 4 -7.72 22.47 4.04
N THR A 5 -6.87 21.78 4.80
CA THR A 5 -6.02 22.34 5.86
C THR A 5 -4.53 22.29 5.52
N SER A 6 -4.13 21.49 4.53
CA SER A 6 -2.75 21.39 4.07
C SER A 6 -2.30 22.70 3.46
N ARG A 7 -1.01 23.02 3.67
CA ARG A 7 -0.34 24.13 2.99
C ARG A 7 -0.49 24.00 1.48
N ILE A 8 -1.00 25.05 0.85
CA ILE A 8 -1.08 25.19 -0.61
C ILE A 8 0.27 25.70 -1.11
N LEU A 9 0.75 25.10 -2.19
CA LEU A 9 1.95 25.51 -2.91
C LEU A 9 1.54 25.86 -4.34
N GLU A 10 2.08 26.95 -4.87
CA GLU A 10 1.80 27.45 -6.22
C GLU A 10 3.03 27.27 -7.11
N PHE A 11 2.79 26.80 -8.33
CA PHE A 11 3.81 26.51 -9.35
C PHE A 11 3.23 26.84 -10.72
N ASP A 12 4.09 27.14 -11.69
CA ASP A 12 3.63 27.52 -13.03
C ASP A 12 3.13 26.32 -13.83
N ASP A 13 3.72 25.14 -13.62
CA ASP A 13 3.39 23.92 -14.34
C ASP A 13 3.66 22.64 -13.53
N ALA A 14 3.15 21.52 -14.02
CA ALA A 14 3.26 20.21 -13.38
C ALA A 14 4.71 19.71 -13.25
N SER A 15 5.61 20.08 -14.17
CA SER A 15 7.01 19.64 -14.12
C SER A 15 7.74 20.29 -12.95
N GLN A 16 7.48 21.57 -12.68
CA GLN A 16 8.02 22.26 -11.50
C GLN A 16 7.54 21.62 -10.19
N VAL A 17 6.26 21.22 -10.12
CA VAL A 17 5.72 20.50 -8.95
C VAL A 17 6.49 19.20 -8.73
N ILE A 18 6.70 18.42 -9.79
CA ILE A 18 7.40 17.14 -9.73
C ILE A 18 8.84 17.33 -9.23
N GLU A 19 9.59 18.26 -9.80
CA GLU A 19 10.98 18.52 -9.40
C GLU A 19 11.11 19.08 -7.98
N ASP A 20 10.21 19.97 -7.55
CA ASP A 20 10.19 20.47 -6.17
C ASP A 20 9.86 19.34 -5.17
N TYR A 21 8.92 18.46 -5.48
CA TYR A 21 8.57 17.33 -4.60
C TYR A 21 9.70 16.30 -4.53
N PHE A 22 10.44 16.07 -5.63
CA PHE A 22 11.69 15.31 -5.59
C PHE A 22 12.71 15.95 -4.66
N GLY A 23 12.98 17.25 -4.81
CA GLY A 23 13.94 17.99 -3.99
C GLY A 23 13.61 18.00 -2.49
N ARG A 24 12.33 17.90 -2.13
CA ARG A 24 11.87 17.78 -0.74
C ARG A 24 11.89 16.35 -0.18
N GLY A 25 12.18 15.36 -1.01
CA GLY A 25 12.11 13.94 -0.62
C GLY A 25 10.69 13.45 -0.36
N TRP A 26 9.68 14.06 -1.02
CA TRP A 26 8.27 13.70 -0.85
C TRP A 26 7.78 12.64 -1.83
N THR A 27 8.67 12.16 -2.68
CA THR A 27 8.42 11.07 -3.63
C THR A 27 9.16 9.82 -3.21
N ASP A 28 8.77 8.71 -3.83
CA ASP A 28 9.40 7.40 -3.71
C ASP A 28 10.55 7.21 -4.73
N GLY A 29 11.00 8.26 -5.42
CA GLY A 29 11.94 8.15 -6.55
C GLY A 29 11.25 8.04 -7.92
N LEU A 30 9.93 8.03 -7.95
CA LEU A 30 9.11 8.10 -9.17
C LEU A 30 8.38 9.46 -9.25
N PRO A 31 8.05 9.95 -10.45
CA PRO A 31 7.27 11.18 -10.60
C PRO A 31 5.86 11.00 -10.02
N ILE A 32 5.27 12.08 -9.56
CA ILE A 32 3.94 12.10 -8.96
C ILE A 32 2.90 12.73 -9.89
N VAL A 33 1.63 12.44 -9.64
CA VAL A 33 0.53 13.30 -10.12
C VAL A 33 0.40 14.48 -9.16
N PRO A 34 0.46 15.75 -9.63
CA PRO A 34 0.29 16.92 -8.77
C PRO A 34 -1.04 16.86 -7.98
N PRO A 35 -1.00 16.86 -6.63
CA PRO A 35 -2.20 16.72 -5.81
C PRO A 35 -2.93 18.07 -5.70
N THR A 36 -3.63 18.46 -6.77
CA THR A 36 -4.45 19.67 -6.77
C THR A 36 -5.60 19.55 -5.77
N GLN A 37 -6.11 20.69 -5.29
CA GLN A 37 -7.18 20.70 -4.30
C GLN A 37 -8.45 19.99 -4.78
N ASP A 38 -8.77 20.09 -6.08
CA ASP A 38 -9.95 19.45 -6.65
C ASP A 38 -9.81 17.93 -6.68
N LEU A 39 -8.66 17.40 -7.11
CA LEU A 39 -8.38 15.96 -7.06
C LEU A 39 -8.43 15.43 -5.63
N VAL A 40 -7.88 16.17 -4.66
CA VAL A 40 -7.93 15.77 -3.25
C VAL A 40 -9.37 15.71 -2.74
N ARG A 41 -10.23 16.66 -3.12
CA ARG A 41 -11.65 16.65 -2.74
C ARG A 41 -12.40 15.47 -3.35
N GLU A 42 -12.17 15.16 -4.62
CA GLU A 42 -12.78 14.00 -5.29
C GLU A 42 -12.50 12.68 -4.55
N PHE A 43 -11.28 12.52 -4.04
CA PHE A 43 -10.89 11.33 -3.27
C PHE A 43 -11.60 11.29 -1.92
N LEU A 44 -11.61 12.41 -1.19
CA LEU A 44 -12.32 12.50 0.09
C LEU A 44 -13.82 12.22 -0.05
N ASP A 45 -14.44 12.76 -1.11
CA ASP A 45 -15.85 12.55 -1.42
C ASP A 45 -16.15 11.08 -1.74
N ALA A 46 -15.26 10.41 -2.51
CA ALA A 46 -15.39 8.99 -2.85
C ALA A 46 -15.34 8.04 -1.63
N ALA A 47 -14.71 8.45 -0.53
CA ALA A 47 -14.70 7.70 0.73
C ALA A 47 -15.63 8.29 1.80
N HIS A 48 -16.42 9.31 1.47
CA HIS A 48 -17.29 10.02 2.43
C HIS A 48 -16.55 10.51 3.70
N ARG A 49 -15.32 11.00 3.54
CA ARG A 49 -14.48 11.47 4.66
C ARG A 49 -14.36 12.99 4.68
N SER A 50 -14.35 13.57 5.88
CA SER A 50 -13.93 14.95 6.10
C SER A 50 -12.40 15.05 6.00
N PRO A 51 -11.83 16.16 5.48
CA PRO A 51 -10.38 16.38 5.46
C PRO A 51 -9.69 16.20 6.82
N SER A 52 -10.41 16.53 7.91
CA SER A 52 -9.92 16.45 9.29
C SER A 52 -10.08 15.09 9.95
N ASP A 53 -10.74 14.12 9.31
CA ASP A 53 -10.94 12.79 9.89
C ASP A 53 -9.58 12.16 10.17
N VAL A 54 -9.41 11.64 11.38
CA VAL A 54 -8.20 10.93 11.77
C VAL A 54 -8.30 9.50 11.27
N ILE A 55 -7.38 9.11 10.39
CA ILE A 55 -7.26 7.75 9.85
C ILE A 55 -6.33 6.91 10.72
N GLY A 56 -5.34 7.54 11.36
CA GLY A 56 -4.43 6.84 12.25
C GLY A 56 -3.43 7.77 12.91
N ALA A 57 -2.50 7.17 13.67
CA ALA A 57 -1.42 7.90 14.31
C ALA A 57 -0.14 7.06 14.33
N GLU A 58 1.00 7.73 14.28
CA GLU A 58 2.32 7.15 14.55
C GLU A 58 2.77 7.66 15.93
N PRO A 59 2.49 6.90 17.01
CA PRO A 59 2.65 7.37 18.38
C PRO A 59 4.10 7.61 18.75
N THR A 60 5.05 6.82 18.22
CA THR A 60 6.48 6.99 18.51
C THR A 60 7.01 8.35 18.06
N LYS A 61 6.36 8.97 17.07
CA LYS A 61 6.74 10.29 16.53
C LYS A 61 5.71 11.38 16.84
N GLY A 62 4.64 11.06 17.57
CA GLY A 62 3.55 12.00 17.89
C GLY A 62 2.86 12.57 16.65
N ARG A 63 2.74 11.79 15.57
CA ARG A 63 2.14 12.25 14.30
C ARG A 63 0.72 11.72 14.15
N VAL A 64 -0.20 12.62 13.79
CA VAL A 64 -1.58 12.28 13.44
C VAL A 64 -1.70 12.25 11.92
N ILE A 65 -2.34 11.20 11.39
CA ILE A 65 -2.55 11.00 9.96
C ILE A 65 -4.02 11.27 9.65
N THR A 66 -4.27 12.35 8.91
CA THR A 66 -5.63 12.77 8.52
C THR A 66 -6.02 12.25 7.14
N ALA A 67 -7.32 12.15 6.88
CA ALA A 67 -7.86 11.73 5.59
C ALA A 67 -7.34 12.59 4.45
N GLU A 68 -7.23 13.91 4.65
CA GLU A 68 -6.65 14.82 3.67
C GLU A 68 -5.21 14.44 3.30
N LYS A 69 -4.38 14.08 4.28
CA LYS A 69 -3.00 13.67 4.02
C LYS A 69 -2.93 12.34 3.30
N VAL A 70 -3.82 11.40 3.61
CA VAL A 70 -3.89 10.13 2.87
C VAL A 70 -4.34 10.39 1.42
N ALA A 71 -5.34 11.26 1.21
CA ALA A 71 -5.84 11.61 -0.12
C ALA A 71 -4.77 12.28 -0.99
N VAL A 72 -4.00 13.23 -0.44
CA VAL A 72 -2.86 13.84 -1.13
C VAL A 72 -1.87 12.79 -1.63
N ASN A 73 -1.49 11.82 -0.78
CA ASN A 73 -0.56 10.76 -1.16
C ASN A 73 -1.16 9.77 -2.18
N ALA A 74 -2.46 9.49 -2.08
CA ALA A 74 -3.16 8.64 -3.04
C ALA A 74 -3.23 9.29 -4.44
N VAL A 75 -3.50 10.60 -4.50
CA VAL A 75 -3.43 11.36 -5.76
C VAL A 75 -2.02 11.31 -6.31
N MET A 76 -1.00 11.61 -5.49
CA MET A 76 0.42 11.56 -5.90
C MET A 76 0.82 10.21 -6.50
N ALA A 77 0.30 9.11 -5.96
CA ALA A 77 0.55 7.75 -6.44
C ALA A 77 -0.09 7.45 -7.81
N GLY A 78 -1.05 8.27 -8.26
CA GLY A 78 -1.81 8.06 -9.49
C GLY A 78 -3.05 7.18 -9.31
N CYS A 79 -3.55 7.01 -8.08
CA CYS A 79 -4.80 6.30 -7.82
C CYS A 79 -5.97 6.93 -8.57
N ARG A 80 -7.08 6.19 -8.67
CA ARG A 80 -8.39 6.75 -9.01
C ARG A 80 -9.18 6.97 -7.70
N PRO A 81 -10.15 7.90 -7.65
CA PRO A 81 -10.92 8.18 -6.44
C PRO A 81 -11.56 6.93 -5.82
N GLU A 82 -12.10 6.01 -6.63
CA GLU A 82 -12.71 4.76 -6.15
C GLU A 82 -11.72 3.79 -5.47
N TYR A 83 -10.40 3.99 -5.62
CA TYR A 83 -9.40 3.20 -4.91
C TYR A 83 -9.15 3.73 -3.50
N PHE A 84 -9.54 4.98 -3.23
CA PHE A 84 -9.23 5.67 -2.00
C PHE A 84 -9.79 4.99 -0.74
N PRO A 85 -11.02 4.44 -0.72
CA PRO A 85 -11.50 3.68 0.45
C PRO A 85 -10.56 2.56 0.86
N VAL A 86 -10.03 1.79 -0.11
CA VAL A 86 -9.07 0.71 0.15
C VAL A 86 -7.75 1.26 0.71
N VAL A 87 -7.26 2.39 0.19
CA VAL A 87 -6.06 3.06 0.70
C VAL A 87 -6.28 3.56 2.14
N ALA A 88 -7.42 4.18 2.44
CA ALA A 88 -7.73 4.68 3.77
C ALA A 88 -7.79 3.54 4.79
N THR A 89 -8.52 2.46 4.49
CA THR A 89 -8.60 1.26 5.33
C THR A 89 -7.25 0.57 5.50
N ALA A 90 -6.41 0.54 4.47
CA ALA A 90 -5.05 0.02 4.57
C ALA A 90 -4.17 0.86 5.51
N VAL A 91 -4.34 2.20 5.53
CA VAL A 91 -3.64 3.08 6.47
C VAL A 91 -4.16 2.90 7.90
N GLU A 92 -5.48 2.73 8.10
CA GLU A 92 -6.08 2.39 9.39
C GLU A 92 -5.43 1.10 9.94
N ALA A 93 -5.47 0.02 9.16
CA ALA A 93 -4.89 -1.27 9.54
C ALA A 93 -3.37 -1.22 9.79
N MET A 94 -2.63 -0.41 9.03
CA MET A 94 -1.18 -0.22 9.21
C MET A 94 -0.85 0.57 10.50
N CYS A 95 -1.78 1.38 11.00
CA CYS A 95 -1.60 2.13 12.24
C CYS A 95 -2.01 1.35 13.50
N GLU A 96 -2.61 0.16 13.35
CA GLU A 96 -2.94 -0.68 14.49
C GLU A 96 -1.67 -1.10 15.26
N PRO A 97 -1.66 -1.02 16.61
CA PRO A 97 -0.48 -1.33 17.42
C PRO A 97 0.12 -2.71 17.15
N GLU A 98 -0.71 -3.70 16.84
CA GLU A 98 -0.36 -5.08 16.54
C GLU A 98 0.54 -5.18 15.29
N PHE A 99 0.37 -4.28 14.33
CA PHE A 99 1.20 -4.25 13.13
C PHE A 99 2.61 -3.69 13.43
N ASN A 100 2.72 -2.75 14.36
CA ASN A 100 3.98 -2.14 14.78
C ASN A 100 4.80 -1.54 13.62
N LEU A 101 4.20 -0.58 12.92
CA LEU A 101 4.79 0.10 11.77
C LEU A 101 6.19 0.69 12.05
N HIS A 102 6.39 1.24 13.25
CA HIS A 102 7.69 1.79 13.65
C HIS A 102 8.80 0.73 13.59
N ALA A 103 8.58 -0.45 14.17
CA ALA A 103 9.57 -1.52 14.14
C ALA A 103 9.85 -2.01 12.72
N ILE A 104 8.82 -2.12 11.88
CA ILE A 104 8.95 -2.55 10.48
C ILE A 104 9.81 -1.57 9.68
N THR A 105 9.55 -0.27 9.83
CA THR A 105 10.27 0.77 9.08
C THR A 105 11.69 0.97 9.60
N ALA A 106 11.93 0.87 10.90
CA ALA A 106 13.26 1.02 11.50
C ALA A 106 14.15 -0.24 11.42
N SER A 107 13.60 -1.38 10.98
CA SER A 107 14.32 -2.64 10.88
C SER A 107 15.35 -2.65 9.75
N THR A 108 16.50 -3.28 10.00
CA THR A 108 17.55 -3.48 9.00
C THR A 108 17.24 -4.59 7.99
N MET A 109 16.28 -5.47 8.30
CA MET A 109 15.88 -6.59 7.42
C MET A 109 15.13 -6.11 6.15
N GLY A 110 14.56 -4.91 6.18
CA GLY A 110 14.05 -4.25 4.98
C GLY A 110 12.69 -4.76 4.46
N ALA A 111 11.83 -5.29 5.33
CA ALA A 111 10.48 -5.69 4.97
C ALA A 111 9.68 -4.56 4.28
N ALA A 112 8.81 -4.95 3.35
CA ALA A 112 7.83 -4.07 2.73
C ALA A 112 6.43 -4.36 3.30
N VAL A 113 5.53 -3.39 3.11
CA VAL A 113 4.12 -3.51 3.52
C VAL A 113 3.35 -4.11 2.34
N LEU A 114 2.93 -5.36 2.48
CA LEU A 114 2.09 -6.06 1.52
C LEU A 114 0.62 -5.87 1.92
N MET A 115 -0.21 -5.48 0.96
CA MET A 115 -1.66 -5.48 1.11
C MET A 115 -2.30 -6.61 0.31
N VAL A 116 -3.13 -7.40 1.00
CA VAL A 116 -3.97 -8.43 0.40
C VAL A 116 -5.42 -7.98 0.55
N VAL A 117 -6.07 -7.69 -0.57
CA VAL A 117 -7.45 -7.18 -0.62
C VAL A 117 -8.40 -8.34 -0.90
N GLY A 118 -9.49 -8.41 -0.14
CA GLY A 118 -10.53 -9.43 -0.26
C GLY A 118 -11.92 -8.82 -0.32
N GLY A 119 -12.89 -9.64 -0.74
CA GLY A 119 -14.30 -9.29 -0.82
C GLY A 119 -14.71 -8.58 -2.13
N PRO A 120 -15.97 -8.10 -2.21
CA PRO A 120 -16.56 -7.59 -3.45
C PRO A 120 -15.77 -6.46 -4.15
N VAL A 121 -15.09 -5.59 -3.39
CA VAL A 121 -14.33 -4.45 -3.89
C VAL A 121 -13.27 -4.85 -4.93
N VAL A 122 -12.72 -6.06 -4.82
CA VAL A 122 -11.70 -6.59 -5.74
C VAL A 122 -12.19 -6.50 -7.19
N SER A 123 -13.43 -6.92 -7.43
CA SER A 123 -14.05 -6.91 -8.76
C SER A 123 -14.51 -5.52 -9.18
N GLU A 124 -15.00 -4.71 -8.22
CA GLU A 124 -15.51 -3.36 -8.46
C GLU A 124 -14.43 -2.40 -8.98
N ILE A 125 -13.22 -2.51 -8.43
CA ILE A 125 -12.12 -1.61 -8.78
C ILE A 125 -11.01 -2.28 -9.61
N GLY A 126 -11.17 -3.58 -9.91
CA GLY A 126 -10.30 -4.34 -10.80
C GLY A 126 -8.90 -4.61 -10.23
N ILE A 127 -8.83 -5.04 -8.96
CA ILE A 127 -7.55 -5.49 -8.38
C ILE A 127 -7.20 -6.86 -8.95
N ASN A 128 -5.99 -7.00 -9.46
CA ASN A 128 -5.48 -8.27 -9.98
C ASN A 128 -5.14 -9.24 -8.85
N SER A 129 -5.58 -10.49 -9.01
CA SER A 129 -5.27 -11.64 -8.16
C SER A 129 -4.52 -12.77 -8.89
N GLY A 130 -4.41 -12.68 -10.23
CA GLY A 130 -3.99 -13.80 -11.07
C GLY A 130 -2.58 -13.67 -11.67
N VAL A 131 -2.48 -13.91 -12.97
CA VAL A 131 -1.21 -13.92 -13.70
C VAL A 131 -0.44 -12.62 -13.46
N SER A 132 0.86 -12.75 -13.17
CA SER A 132 1.74 -11.60 -12.92
C SER A 132 1.21 -10.69 -11.80
N VAL A 133 0.67 -11.26 -10.71
CA VAL A 133 0.03 -10.54 -9.58
C VAL A 133 0.88 -9.39 -9.02
N PHE A 134 2.22 -9.55 -8.97
CA PHE A 134 3.15 -8.52 -8.52
C PHE A 134 3.89 -7.80 -9.65
N GLY A 135 3.53 -8.07 -10.90
CA GLY A 135 4.11 -7.42 -12.07
C GLY A 135 3.35 -6.17 -12.52
N PRO A 136 3.89 -5.45 -13.51
CA PRO A 136 3.28 -4.22 -14.03
C PRO A 136 1.99 -4.52 -14.83
N GLY A 137 1.20 -3.47 -15.08
CA GLY A 137 0.03 -3.53 -15.98
C GLY A 137 -1.32 -3.39 -15.28
N HIS A 138 -1.36 -3.45 -13.95
CA HIS A 138 -2.59 -3.35 -13.16
C HIS A 138 -2.59 -2.08 -12.32
N ARG A 139 -3.31 -1.04 -12.77
CA ARG A 139 -3.28 0.29 -12.14
C ARG A 139 -3.69 0.23 -10.67
N ALA A 140 -4.78 -0.45 -10.33
CA ALA A 140 -5.25 -0.56 -8.95
C ALA A 140 -4.15 -1.09 -8.01
N ASN A 141 -3.58 -2.27 -8.31
CA ASN A 141 -2.47 -2.84 -7.54
C ASN A 141 -1.29 -1.87 -7.44
N ALA A 142 -0.83 -1.34 -8.59
CA ALA A 142 0.35 -0.50 -8.66
C ALA A 142 0.19 0.78 -7.83
N THR A 143 -0.94 1.47 -7.96
CA THR A 143 -1.13 2.79 -7.33
C THR A 143 -1.58 2.67 -5.88
N ILE A 144 -2.36 1.64 -5.50
CA ILE A 144 -2.72 1.39 -4.09
C ILE A 144 -1.46 1.06 -3.28
N GLY A 145 -0.63 0.13 -3.79
CA GLY A 145 0.67 -0.18 -3.20
C GLY A 145 1.57 1.04 -3.03
N ARG A 146 1.67 1.86 -4.09
CA ARG A 146 2.48 3.07 -4.08
C ARG A 146 1.94 4.16 -3.15
N ALA A 147 0.62 4.30 -3.05
CA ALA A 147 -0.01 5.25 -2.14
C ALA A 147 0.38 4.97 -0.69
N ILE A 148 0.39 3.70 -0.28
CA ILE A 148 0.85 3.30 1.06
C ILE A 148 2.32 3.66 1.27
N ARG A 149 3.19 3.44 0.28
CA ARG A 149 4.59 3.88 0.40
C ARG A 149 4.71 5.39 0.61
N LEU A 150 3.99 6.18 -0.19
CA LEU A 150 4.01 7.64 -0.08
C LEU A 150 3.47 8.11 1.26
N VAL A 151 2.40 7.49 1.79
CA VAL A 151 1.91 7.77 3.15
C VAL A 151 2.98 7.47 4.21
N ILE A 152 3.66 6.33 4.11
CA ILE A 152 4.76 5.98 5.03
C ILE A 152 5.86 7.06 4.99
N ILE A 153 6.27 7.50 3.81
CA ILE A 153 7.28 8.56 3.65
C ILE A 153 6.77 9.89 4.23
N ASN A 154 5.63 10.38 3.76
CA ASN A 154 5.20 11.76 3.98
C ASN A 154 4.49 11.97 5.32
N ALA A 155 3.70 10.98 5.77
CA ALA A 155 2.97 11.09 7.04
C ALA A 155 3.85 10.68 8.22
N THR A 156 4.69 9.63 8.09
CA THR A 156 5.52 9.14 9.21
C THR A 156 6.97 9.62 9.16
N GLY A 157 7.44 10.16 8.02
CA GLY A 157 8.82 10.58 7.84
C GLY A 157 9.77 9.41 7.59
N SER A 158 9.25 8.24 7.22
CA SER A 158 10.06 7.02 7.06
C SER A 158 10.66 6.90 5.67
N SER A 159 11.44 7.92 5.29
CA SER A 159 12.25 7.94 4.07
C SER A 159 13.52 7.08 4.21
N SER A 160 14.06 6.65 3.07
CA SER A 160 15.33 5.91 2.98
C SER A 160 16.51 6.76 3.46
N GLY A 161 17.45 6.15 4.19
CA GLY A 161 18.61 6.82 4.77
C GLY A 161 18.32 7.49 6.12
N GLU A 162 17.09 7.99 6.31
CA GLU A 162 16.64 8.59 7.56
C GLU A 162 16.14 7.53 8.54
N ILE A 163 14.90 7.09 8.41
CA ILE A 163 14.28 6.15 9.37
C ILE A 163 14.15 4.76 8.75
N ASP A 164 13.98 4.65 7.44
CA ASP A 164 14.06 3.37 6.77
C ASP A 164 15.52 2.91 6.75
N LYS A 165 15.85 1.96 7.65
CA LYS A 165 17.21 1.45 7.92
C LYS A 165 17.50 0.11 7.24
N ALA A 166 16.71 -0.28 6.24
CA ALA A 166 16.94 -1.49 5.47
C ALA A 166 18.38 -1.55 4.95
N THR A 167 19.10 -2.64 5.24
CA THR A 167 20.46 -2.86 4.70
C THR A 167 20.37 -3.20 3.21
N LEU A 168 19.44 -4.09 2.85
CA LEU A 168 18.96 -4.30 1.49
C LEU A 168 17.48 -3.92 1.46
N GLY A 169 17.10 -3.02 0.56
CA GLY A 169 15.71 -2.63 0.38
C GLY A 169 14.93 -3.71 -0.38
N HIS A 170 13.66 -3.91 0.00
CA HIS A 170 12.73 -4.74 -0.76
C HIS A 170 12.14 -3.96 -1.96
N PRO A 171 12.22 -4.43 -3.21
CA PRO A 171 11.68 -3.73 -4.38
C PRO A 171 10.17 -3.43 -4.29
N GLY A 172 9.39 -4.29 -3.65
CA GLY A 172 7.97 -4.03 -3.37
C GLY A 172 7.71 -2.84 -2.44
N LYS A 173 8.74 -2.19 -1.88
CA LYS A 173 8.54 -0.89 -1.22
C LYS A 173 8.04 0.18 -2.19
N TYR A 174 8.25 0.05 -3.50
CA TYR A 174 7.62 0.95 -4.49
C TYR A 174 6.11 0.71 -4.62
N THR A 175 5.70 -0.56 -4.61
CA THR A 175 4.29 -0.97 -4.67
C THR A 175 4.16 -2.45 -4.32
N TRP A 176 3.19 -2.80 -3.47
CA TRP A 176 2.94 -4.20 -3.11
C TRP A 176 1.49 -4.43 -2.67
N CYS A 177 0.61 -4.62 -3.64
CA CYS A 177 -0.81 -4.86 -3.43
C CYS A 177 -1.28 -6.00 -4.33
N MET A 178 -2.08 -6.90 -3.78
CA MET A 178 -2.74 -8.00 -4.51
C MET A 178 -4.16 -8.20 -4.02
N ALA A 179 -4.94 -8.95 -4.78
CA ALA A 179 -6.19 -9.52 -4.32
C ALA A 179 -6.05 -11.04 -4.14
N GLU A 180 -6.93 -11.62 -3.31
CA GLU A 180 -7.11 -13.07 -3.26
C GLU A 180 -7.76 -13.59 -4.55
N ASP A 181 -7.28 -14.72 -5.08
CA ASP A 181 -7.95 -15.39 -6.21
C ASP A 181 -8.94 -16.43 -5.70
N THR A 182 -10.12 -15.97 -5.32
CA THR A 182 -11.19 -16.83 -4.78
C THR A 182 -11.80 -17.77 -5.82
N ASN A 183 -11.52 -17.57 -7.12
CA ASN A 183 -12.02 -18.46 -8.17
C ASN A 183 -11.22 -19.77 -8.27
N VAL A 184 -9.96 -19.75 -7.87
CA VAL A 184 -9.04 -20.91 -7.94
C VAL A 184 -8.61 -21.40 -6.56
N SER A 185 -8.69 -20.55 -5.53
CA SER A 185 -8.36 -20.92 -4.16
C SER A 185 -9.32 -22.01 -3.63
N PRO A 186 -8.80 -23.13 -3.11
CA PRO A 186 -9.62 -24.13 -2.42
C PRO A 186 -9.95 -23.73 -0.97
N TRP A 187 -9.38 -22.63 -0.48
CA TRP A 187 -9.53 -22.16 0.90
C TRP A 187 -10.62 -21.10 1.02
N GLU A 188 -11.15 -20.98 2.25
CA GLU A 188 -12.04 -19.88 2.61
C GLU A 188 -11.29 -18.55 2.41
N PRO A 189 -11.95 -17.49 1.88
CA PRO A 189 -11.28 -16.21 1.69
C PRO A 189 -10.72 -15.66 3.03
N LEU A 190 -9.51 -15.10 3.01
CA LEU A 190 -8.79 -14.65 4.20
C LEU A 190 -9.58 -13.67 5.07
N HIS A 191 -10.38 -12.80 4.46
CA HIS A 191 -11.23 -11.88 5.21
C HIS A 191 -12.34 -12.60 5.99
N VAL A 192 -12.87 -13.70 5.46
CA VAL A 192 -13.87 -14.56 6.11
C VAL A 192 -13.22 -15.39 7.21
N GLU A 193 -12.04 -15.98 6.96
CA GLU A 193 -11.26 -16.67 8.00
C GLU A 193 -10.93 -15.75 9.19
N ARG A 194 -10.85 -14.43 8.94
CA ARG A 194 -10.63 -13.38 9.94
C ARG A 194 -11.91 -12.84 10.58
N GLY A 195 -13.06 -13.45 10.30
CA GLY A 195 -14.34 -13.19 10.97
C GLY A 195 -15.23 -12.15 10.32
N LEU A 196 -14.93 -11.69 9.09
CA LEU A 196 -15.82 -10.85 8.30
C LEU A 196 -16.79 -11.70 7.47
N SER A 197 -17.90 -11.11 7.04
CA SER A 197 -18.82 -11.80 6.14
C SER A 197 -18.31 -11.79 4.70
N GLU A 198 -18.76 -12.75 3.88
CA GLU A 198 -18.41 -12.84 2.44
C GLU A 198 -18.78 -11.60 1.62
N ASN A 199 -19.74 -10.80 2.11
CA ASN A 199 -20.20 -9.57 1.45
C ASN A 199 -19.44 -8.33 1.91
N GLU A 200 -18.52 -8.47 2.86
CA GLU A 200 -17.67 -7.38 3.33
C GLU A 200 -16.34 -7.39 2.58
N SER A 201 -15.84 -6.19 2.27
CA SER A 201 -14.51 -6.02 1.70
C SER A 201 -13.51 -5.73 2.80
N ALA A 202 -12.28 -6.20 2.62
CA ALA A 202 -11.23 -6.05 3.62
C ALA A 202 -9.86 -5.88 3.00
N VAL A 203 -8.95 -5.31 3.77
CA VAL A 203 -7.52 -5.31 3.48
C VAL A 203 -6.78 -5.96 4.65
N THR A 204 -5.99 -6.99 4.37
CA THR A 204 -5.03 -7.53 5.34
C THR A 204 -3.64 -7.00 5.01
N ILE A 205 -2.96 -6.47 6.03
CA ILE A 205 -1.61 -5.91 5.90
C ILE A 205 -0.57 -6.89 6.46
N PHE A 206 0.52 -7.10 5.73
CA PHE A 206 1.66 -7.92 6.14
C PHE A 206 2.95 -7.12 6.09
N ALA A 207 3.85 -7.38 7.04
CA ALA A 207 5.24 -7.01 6.95
C ALA A 207 6.01 -8.20 6.35
N ALA A 208 6.34 -8.13 5.07
CA ALA A 208 6.85 -9.28 4.34
C ALA A 208 8.23 -9.01 3.70
N LEU A 209 9.01 -10.08 3.58
CA LEU A 209 10.27 -10.10 2.84
C LEU A 209 10.01 -10.59 1.41
N SER A 210 11.05 -10.51 0.57
CA SER A 210 10.97 -10.88 -0.84
C SER A 210 10.47 -12.30 -1.01
N GLY A 211 9.52 -12.48 -1.93
CA GLY A 211 9.05 -13.81 -2.30
C GLY A 211 10.19 -14.64 -2.89
N ILE A 212 10.27 -15.91 -2.48
CA ILE A 212 11.17 -16.90 -3.05
C ILE A 212 10.37 -17.70 -4.07
N GLN A 213 10.74 -17.62 -5.34
CA GLN A 213 10.12 -18.44 -6.37
C GLN A 213 10.72 -19.84 -6.31
N VAL A 214 9.87 -20.80 -5.97
CA VAL A 214 10.22 -22.22 -5.96
C VAL A 214 9.48 -22.91 -7.08
N ALA A 215 10.21 -23.59 -7.95
CA ALA A 215 9.65 -24.34 -9.06
C ALA A 215 10.17 -25.78 -9.03
N ASN A 216 9.25 -26.75 -9.19
CA ASN A 216 9.56 -28.15 -9.39
C ASN A 216 8.91 -28.58 -10.71
N HIS A 217 9.74 -28.89 -11.70
CA HIS A 217 9.31 -29.32 -13.03
C HIS A 217 9.59 -30.81 -13.29
N GLU A 218 10.07 -31.54 -12.28
CA GLU A 218 10.56 -32.92 -12.42
C GLU A 218 9.64 -33.94 -11.74
N SER A 219 9.07 -33.62 -10.58
CA SER A 219 8.27 -34.55 -9.78
C SER A 219 6.82 -34.10 -9.63
N GLU A 220 5.91 -35.05 -9.76
CA GLU A 220 4.48 -34.89 -9.44
C GLU A 220 4.15 -35.38 -8.01
N SER A 221 5.14 -35.92 -7.29
CA SER A 221 4.97 -36.40 -5.91
C SER A 221 4.82 -35.22 -4.95
N PRO A 222 3.74 -35.15 -4.14
CA PRO A 222 3.55 -34.08 -3.16
C PRO A 222 4.74 -33.92 -2.20
N ARG A 223 5.39 -35.03 -1.82
CA ARG A 223 6.55 -35.00 -0.92
C ARG A 223 7.74 -34.26 -1.54
N ASP A 224 8.01 -34.49 -2.82
CA ASP A 224 9.17 -33.91 -3.49
C ASP A 224 8.96 -32.43 -3.81
N ILE A 225 7.71 -32.09 -4.16
CA ILE A 225 7.29 -30.68 -4.28
C ILE A 225 7.50 -29.97 -2.94
N LEU A 226 7.02 -30.52 -1.82
CA LEU A 226 7.20 -29.93 -0.49
C LEU A 226 8.68 -29.84 -0.07
N ASN A 227 9.51 -30.81 -0.45
CA ASN A 227 10.96 -30.72 -0.23
C ASN A 227 11.57 -29.50 -0.94
N SER A 228 11.10 -29.16 -2.13
CA SER A 228 11.58 -27.99 -2.89
C SER A 228 11.28 -26.69 -2.13
N PHE A 229 10.08 -26.57 -1.53
CA PHE A 229 9.73 -25.42 -0.69
C PHE A 229 10.55 -25.36 0.58
N ARG A 230 10.74 -26.50 1.27
CA ARG A 230 11.62 -26.60 2.43
C ARG A 230 13.02 -26.07 2.09
N ASP A 231 13.59 -26.55 1.00
CA ASP A 231 14.95 -26.18 0.61
C ASP A 231 15.04 -24.68 0.26
N GLY A 232 14.03 -24.14 -0.42
CA GLY A 232 13.94 -22.70 -0.70
C GLY A 232 13.77 -21.81 0.55
N MET A 233 13.16 -22.31 1.63
CA MET A 233 13.02 -21.54 2.89
C MET A 233 14.32 -21.45 3.70
N PHE A 234 15.24 -22.40 3.53
CA PHE A 234 16.50 -22.46 4.29
C PHE A 234 17.74 -22.09 3.47
N ALA A 235 17.57 -21.74 2.19
CA ALA A 235 18.61 -21.23 1.31
C ALA A 235 18.84 -19.73 1.53
#